data_AF-A0A7C4SL20-F1
#
_entry.id   AF-A0A7C4SL20-F1
#
_cell.length_a   1.000
_cell.length_b   1.000
_cell.length_c   1.000
_cell.angle_alpha   90.00
_cell.angle_beta   90.00
_cell.angle_gamma   90.00
#
_symmetry.space_group_name_H-M   'P 1'
#
loop_
_entity.id
_entity.type
_entity.pdbx_description
1 polymer ?
#
loop_
_entity_poly.entity_id
_entity_poly.type
_entity_poly.pdbx_seq_one_letter_code
_entity_poly.pdbx_strand_id
1 'polypeptide(L)'
;MLAESPGPGAGIFLIAEYAHIRAGASAYGKKGVPAERVAEEAVSEFLAFHRSSAAVDPHLADQLILPLALSRGASRFTTSCITGHLLTSIWVACHFVGDRFEVRGEEGKPGEVIVHPLEEDRP
;
A
#
# COMPACT_ATOMS: atom_id res chain seq x y z
N MET A 1 19.48 -23.26 -1.87
CA MET A 1 20.58 -22.75 -2.72
C MET A 1 19.98 -21.64 -3.57
N LEU A 2 20.45 -20.39 -3.43
CA LEU A 2 20.01 -19.31 -4.31
C LEU A 2 20.65 -19.58 -5.68
N ALA A 3 19.84 -19.83 -6.70
CA ALA A 3 20.31 -19.96 -8.07
C ALA A 3 20.60 -18.56 -8.63
N GLU A 4 21.70 -18.41 -9.36
CA GLU A 4 21.99 -17.16 -10.05
C GLU A 4 20.96 -16.91 -11.15
N SER A 5 20.52 -15.65 -11.25
CA SER A 5 19.62 -15.20 -12.31
C SER A 5 20.35 -15.13 -13.66
N PRO A 6 19.71 -15.46 -14.79
CA PRO A 6 20.32 -15.34 -16.13
C PRO A 6 20.64 -13.91 -16.56
N GLY A 7 20.24 -12.89 -15.80
CA GLY A 7 20.49 -11.48 -16.11
C GLY A 7 20.80 -10.64 -14.87
N PRO A 8 21.55 -9.54 -15.03
CA PRO A 8 21.89 -8.64 -13.94
C PRO A 8 20.65 -7.91 -13.44
N GLY A 9 20.53 -7.78 -12.12
CA GLY A 9 19.49 -7.02 -11.45
C GLY A 9 19.99 -6.57 -10.09
N ALA A 10 19.58 -5.37 -9.69
CA ALA A 10 19.86 -4.83 -8.36
C ALA A 10 18.59 -4.15 -7.83
N GLY A 11 18.44 -4.11 -6.52
CA GLY A 11 17.34 -3.41 -5.87
C GLY A 11 17.59 -3.33 -4.38
N ILE A 12 16.88 -2.42 -3.73
CA ILE A 12 16.88 -2.25 -2.28
C ILE A 12 15.43 -2.28 -1.79
N PHE A 13 15.22 -2.91 -0.65
CA PHE A 13 13.96 -2.90 0.08
C PHE A 13 14.24 -2.48 1.52
N LEU A 14 13.58 -1.42 1.97
CA LEU A 14 13.65 -0.90 3.33
C LEU A 14 12.43 -1.38 4.09
N ILE A 15 12.62 -1.84 5.32
CA ILE A 15 11.55 -2.21 6.24
C ILE A 15 11.71 -1.36 7.49
N ALA A 16 10.67 -0.60 7.82
CA ALA A 16 10.54 0.04 9.13
C ALA A 16 9.57 -0.74 9.99
N GLU A 17 10.00 -1.08 11.20
CA GLU A 17 9.16 -1.75 12.19
C GLU A 17 8.68 -0.73 13.22
N TYR A 18 7.36 -0.54 13.30
CA TYR A 18 6.68 0.24 14.32
C TYR A 18 5.96 -0.68 15.32
N ALA A 19 5.39 -0.12 16.39
CA ALA A 19 4.74 -0.89 17.44
C ALA A 19 3.62 -1.84 16.95
N HIS A 20 2.89 -1.45 15.88
CA HIS A 20 1.71 -2.18 15.40
C HIS A 20 1.72 -2.51 13.91
N ILE A 21 2.68 -1.95 13.17
CA ILE A 21 2.70 -2.04 11.71
C ILE A 21 4.12 -2.01 11.17
N ARG A 22 4.30 -2.54 9.96
CA ARG A 22 5.51 -2.39 9.17
C ARG A 22 5.20 -1.55 7.94
N ALA A 23 6.17 -0.76 7.51
CA ALA A 23 6.11 -0.04 6.25
C ALA A 23 7.29 -0.41 5.36
N GLY A 24 7.02 -0.49 4.06
CA GLY A 24 8.00 -0.82 3.04
C GLY A 24 8.30 0.37 2.14
N ALA A 25 9.54 0.46 1.67
CA ALA A 25 9.90 1.31 0.53
C ALA A 25 10.97 0.60 -0.29
N SER A 26 10.96 0.79 -1.60
CA SER A 26 11.85 0.04 -2.47
C SER A 26 12.27 0.82 -3.70
N ALA A 27 13.41 0.48 -4.26
CA ALA A 27 13.83 0.99 -5.55
C ALA A 27 14.63 -0.06 -6.30
N TYR A 28 14.49 -0.05 -7.63
CA TYR A 28 15.18 -0.96 -8.52
C TYR A 28 16.35 -0.27 -9.21
N GLY A 29 17.47 -0.98 -9.28
CA GLY A 29 18.62 -0.58 -10.09
C GLY A 29 18.26 -0.57 -11.56
N LYS A 30 18.73 0.45 -12.27
CA LYS A 30 18.56 0.63 -13.71
C LYS A 30 19.92 0.85 -14.34
N LYS A 31 20.10 0.39 -15.59
CA LYS A 31 21.37 0.57 -16.31
C LYS A 31 21.74 2.05 -16.38
N GLY A 32 22.96 2.38 -15.94
CA GLY A 32 23.45 3.77 -15.92
C GLY A 32 23.00 4.60 -14.71
N VAL A 33 22.20 4.05 -13.79
CA VAL A 33 21.85 4.70 -12.53
C VAL A 33 22.80 4.21 -11.43
N PRO A 34 23.51 5.11 -10.73
CA PRO A 34 24.41 4.71 -9.65
C PRO A 34 23.62 4.22 -8.42
N ALA A 35 24.21 3.33 -7.64
CA ALA A 35 23.54 2.69 -6.50
C ALA A 35 23.07 3.70 -5.45
N GLU A 36 23.79 4.81 -5.27
CA GLU A 36 23.45 5.91 -4.37
C GLU A 36 22.13 6.57 -4.75
N ARG A 37 21.86 6.73 -6.06
CA ARG A 37 20.58 7.31 -6.53
C ARG A 37 19.42 6.33 -6.34
N VAL A 38 19.66 5.04 -6.48
CA VAL A 38 18.67 3.99 -6.17
C VAL A 38 18.33 3.99 -4.67
N ALA A 39 19.36 4.09 -3.81
CA ALA A 39 19.17 4.21 -2.37
C ALA A 39 18.42 5.50 -1.99
N GLU A 40 18.77 6.63 -2.62
CA GLU A 40 18.11 7.92 -2.39
C GLU A 40 16.63 7.89 -2.78
N GLU A 41 16.25 7.20 -3.86
CA GLU A 41 14.86 6.98 -4.27
C GLU A 41 14.07 6.23 -3.19
N ALA A 42 14.57 5.07 -2.75
CA ALA A 42 13.91 4.27 -1.71
C ALA A 42 13.82 5.00 -0.36
N VAL A 43 14.87 5.72 0.04
CA VAL A 43 14.88 6.49 1.29
C VAL A 43 13.94 7.69 1.21
N SER A 44 13.86 8.36 0.06
CA SER A 44 12.97 9.51 -0.11
C SER A 44 11.50 9.10 -0.02
N GLU A 45 11.13 7.98 -0.65
CA GLU A 45 9.78 7.40 -0.53
C GLU A 45 9.48 7.01 0.92
N PHE A 46 10.41 6.29 1.57
CA PHE A 46 10.28 5.90 2.98
C PHE A 46 10.08 7.12 3.88
N LEU A 47 10.91 8.17 3.74
CA LEU A 47 10.83 9.36 4.57
C LEU A 47 9.55 10.15 4.34
N ALA A 48 9.02 10.17 3.11
CA ALA A 48 7.73 10.78 2.83
C ALA A 48 6.60 10.10 3.61
N PHE A 49 6.60 8.76 3.65
CA PHE A 49 5.66 8.01 4.48
C PHE A 49 5.94 8.19 5.98
N HIS A 50 7.19 8.03 6.43
CA HIS A 50 7.58 8.10 7.84
C HIS A 50 7.26 9.45 8.50
N ARG A 51 7.31 10.54 7.73
CA ARG A 51 6.93 11.88 8.20
C ARG A 51 5.41 12.10 8.25
N SER A 52 4.63 11.21 7.65
CA SER A 52 3.17 11.25 7.75
C SER A 52 2.69 10.67 9.08
N SER A 53 1.45 10.97 9.46
CA SER A 53 0.77 10.32 10.59
C SER A 53 -0.04 9.09 10.17
N ALA A 54 0.19 8.57 8.96
CA ALA A 54 -0.59 7.46 8.42
C ALA A 54 -0.11 6.11 8.94
N ALA A 55 -1.06 5.21 9.20
CA ALA A 55 -0.78 3.84 9.59
C ALA A 55 -0.09 3.01 8.49
N VAL A 56 -0.54 3.09 7.24
CA VAL A 56 -0.04 2.26 6.12
C VAL A 56 0.59 3.11 5.04
N ASP A 57 1.62 2.59 4.37
CA ASP A 57 2.18 3.21 3.17
C ASP A 57 1.23 3.07 1.96
N PRO A 58 1.40 3.88 0.90
CA PRO A 58 0.49 3.87 -0.24
C PRO A 58 0.41 2.52 -0.97
N HIS A 59 1.49 1.73 -0.99
CA HIS A 59 1.51 0.43 -1.63
C HIS A 59 0.74 -0.61 -0.80
N LEU A 60 0.93 -0.60 0.52
CA LEU A 60 0.18 -1.46 1.43
C LEU A 60 -1.31 -1.10 1.47
N ALA A 61 -1.66 0.18 1.36
CA ALA A 61 -3.06 0.63 1.27
C ALA A 61 -3.83 -0.10 0.16
N ASP A 62 -3.23 -0.20 -1.04
CA ASP A 62 -3.82 -0.89 -2.19
C ASP A 62 -3.97 -2.39 -1.91
N GLN A 63 -2.93 -3.00 -1.34
CA GLN A 63 -2.89 -4.43 -1.04
C GLN A 63 -3.89 -4.86 0.04
N LEU A 64 -4.26 -3.96 0.96
CA LEU A 64 -5.22 -4.23 2.01
C LEU A 64 -6.67 -4.31 1.51
N ILE A 65 -6.97 -3.77 0.33
CA ILE A 65 -8.35 -3.72 -0.16
C ILE A 65 -8.97 -5.11 -0.30
N LEU A 66 -8.25 -6.06 -0.92
CA LEU A 66 -8.76 -7.41 -1.13
C LEU A 66 -9.03 -8.18 0.18
N PRO A 67 -8.09 -8.30 1.13
CA PRO A 67 -8.37 -8.99 2.39
C PRO A 67 -9.44 -8.28 3.22
N LEU A 68 -9.52 -6.95 3.19
CA LEU A 68 -10.55 -6.20 3.91
C LEU A 68 -11.93 -6.30 3.25
N ALA A 69 -12.02 -6.43 1.92
CA ALA A 69 -13.27 -6.69 1.20
C ALA A 69 -13.97 -7.96 1.73
N LEU A 70 -13.17 -8.98 2.02
CA LEU A 70 -13.60 -10.29 2.53
C LEU A 70 -13.73 -10.32 4.06
N SER A 71 -13.38 -9.24 4.76
CA SER A 71 -13.52 -9.17 6.20
C SER A 71 -15.00 -9.06 6.60
N ARG A 72 -15.37 -9.79 7.66
CA ARG A 72 -16.74 -9.79 8.20
C ARG A 72 -17.05 -8.50 8.97
N GLY A 73 -16.10 -8.02 9.76
CA GLY A 73 -16.26 -6.86 10.63
C GLY A 73 -15.94 -5.54 9.93
N ALA A 74 -16.28 -4.44 10.58
CA ALA A 74 -15.85 -3.12 10.15
C ALA A 74 -14.33 -2.98 10.30
N SER A 75 -13.69 -2.34 9.33
CA SER A 75 -12.26 -2.07 9.32
C SER A 75 -11.98 -0.63 8.90
N ARG A 76 -10.84 -0.09 9.32
CA ARG A 76 -10.42 1.27 8.94
C ARG A 76 -8.91 1.42 8.98
N PHE A 77 -8.36 2.14 8.02
CA PHE A 77 -6.95 2.52 8.01
C PHE A 77 -6.73 3.88 7.35
N THR A 78 -5.58 4.49 7.62
CA THR A 78 -5.15 5.76 7.01
C THR A 78 -3.91 5.53 6.15
N THR A 79 -3.83 6.19 4.99
CA THR A 79 -2.67 6.17 4.08
C THR A 79 -2.07 7.57 3.92
N SER A 80 -0.77 7.65 3.67
CA SER A 80 -0.08 8.92 3.39
C SER A 80 -0.44 9.49 2.00
N CYS A 81 -0.99 8.66 1.11
CA CYS A 81 -1.44 9.05 -0.22
C CYS A 81 -2.55 8.11 -0.72
N ILE A 82 -3.70 8.66 -1.10
CA ILE A 82 -4.70 7.94 -1.92
C ILE A 82 -4.16 7.87 -3.34
N THR A 83 -3.86 6.66 -3.82
CA THR A 83 -3.36 6.43 -5.17
C THR A 83 -4.50 6.09 -6.13
N GLY A 84 -4.31 6.28 -7.44
CA GLY A 84 -5.24 5.76 -8.44
C GLY A 84 -5.37 4.22 -8.40
N HIS A 85 -4.32 3.51 -7.96
CA HIS A 85 -4.36 2.06 -7.75
C HIS A 85 -5.26 1.68 -6.56
N LEU A 86 -5.29 2.48 -5.49
CA LEU A 86 -6.19 2.32 -4.35
C LEU A 86 -7.64 2.41 -4.81
N LEU A 87 -7.94 3.49 -5.52
CA LEU A 87 -9.28 3.79 -6.02
C LEU A 87 -9.76 2.72 -7.00
N THR A 88 -8.88 2.26 -7.90
CA THR A 88 -9.20 1.18 -8.84
C THR A 88 -9.39 -0.14 -8.11
N SER A 89 -8.56 -0.47 -7.12
CA SER A 89 -8.71 -1.68 -6.31
C SER A 89 -10.04 -1.70 -5.56
N ILE A 90 -10.44 -0.56 -4.98
CA ILE A 90 -11.75 -0.39 -4.32
C ILE A 90 -12.87 -0.56 -5.33
N TRP A 91 -12.79 0.12 -6.48
CA TRP A 91 -13.79 0.00 -7.54
C TRP A 91 -13.97 -1.45 -8.00
N VAL A 92 -12.87 -2.18 -8.24
CA VAL A 92 -12.92 -3.62 -8.56
C VAL A 92 -13.57 -4.40 -7.43
N ALA A 93 -13.19 -4.18 -6.17
CA ALA A 93 -13.75 -4.89 -5.03
C ALA A 93 -15.27 -4.69 -4.90
N CYS A 94 -15.76 -3.46 -5.11
CA CYS A 94 -17.19 -3.13 -5.05
C CYS A 94 -18.02 -3.93 -6.07
N HIS A 95 -17.45 -4.34 -7.20
CA HIS A 95 -18.13 -5.23 -8.15
C HIS A 95 -18.42 -6.64 -7.60
N PHE A 96 -17.71 -7.07 -6.56
CA PHE A 96 -17.88 -8.40 -5.97
C PHE A 96 -18.58 -8.37 -4.61
N VAL A 97 -18.33 -7.34 -3.79
CA VAL A 97 -18.84 -7.27 -2.40
C VAL A 97 -19.84 -6.13 -2.16
N GLY A 98 -20.23 -5.39 -3.20
CA GLY A 98 -21.11 -4.22 -3.08
C GLY A 98 -20.41 -2.97 -2.56
N ASP A 99 -21.17 -1.88 -2.43
CA ASP A 99 -20.65 -0.57 -2.04
C ASP A 99 -20.43 -0.47 -0.53
N ARG A 100 -19.29 -1.00 -0.07
CA ARG A 100 -18.94 -1.11 1.36
C ARG A 100 -17.70 -0.32 1.73
N PHE A 101 -17.09 0.37 0.78
CA PHE A 101 -15.87 1.15 0.97
C PHE A 101 -16.19 2.63 0.99
N GLU A 102 -15.84 3.32 2.07
CA GLU A 102 -15.88 4.77 2.17
C GLU A 102 -14.44 5.31 2.12
N VAL A 103 -14.16 6.19 1.17
CA VAL A 103 -12.87 6.87 1.04
C VAL A 103 -13.02 8.32 1.46
N ARG A 104 -12.22 8.75 2.42
CA ARG A 104 -12.14 10.14 2.89
C ARG A 104 -10.81 10.76 2.50
N GLY A 105 -10.86 11.69 1.56
CA GLY A 105 -9.68 12.39 1.03
C GLY A 105 -9.75 12.51 -0.49
N GLU A 106 -8.68 13.02 -1.08
CA GLU A 106 -8.55 13.22 -2.53
C GLU A 106 -7.33 12.44 -3.05
N GLU A 107 -7.36 12.04 -4.33
CA GLU A 107 -6.22 11.40 -4.97
C GLU A 107 -4.96 12.28 -4.88
N GLY A 108 -3.82 11.67 -4.54
CA GLY A 108 -2.57 12.38 -4.31
C GLY A 108 -2.44 13.05 -2.94
N LYS A 109 -3.43 12.91 -2.05
CA LYS A 109 -3.42 13.45 -0.69
C LYS A 109 -3.52 12.33 0.35
N PRO A 110 -3.09 12.59 1.61
CA PRO A 110 -3.38 11.68 2.72
C PRO A 110 -4.88 11.45 2.86
N GLY A 111 -5.26 10.26 3.30
CA GLY A 111 -6.66 9.90 3.42
C GLY A 111 -6.93 8.70 4.31
N GLU A 112 -8.22 8.41 4.48
CA GLU A 112 -8.74 7.31 5.30
C GLU A 112 -9.64 6.43 4.44
N VAL A 113 -9.51 5.11 4.60
CA VAL A 113 -10.39 4.11 4.01
C VAL A 113 -11.12 3.40 5.13
N ILE A 114 -12.45 3.36 5.02
CA ILE A 114 -13.35 2.66 5.93
C ILE A 114 -14.01 1.54 5.15
N VAL A 115 -14.08 0.36 5.75
CA VAL A 115 -14.76 -0.81 5.20
C VAL A 115 -15.89 -1.16 6.16
N HIS A 116 -17.13 -1.05 5.70
CA HIS A 116 -18.31 -1.42 6.47
C HIS A 116 -18.44 -2.95 6.56
N PRO A 117 -19.12 -3.53 7.57
CA PRO A 117 -19.31 -4.98 7.71
C PRO A 117 -20.00 -5.61 6.48
N LEU A 118 -19.79 -6.92 6.27
CA LEU A 118 -20.54 -7.66 5.25
C LEU A 118 -21.99 -7.72 5.74
N GLU A 119 -22.96 -7.33 4.91
CA GLU A 119 -24.35 -7.66 5.21
C GLU A 119 -24.43 -9.19 5.23
N GLU A 120 -24.74 -9.76 6.39
CA GLU A 120 -25.08 -11.18 6.46
C GLU A 120 -26.36 -11.37 5.66
N ASP A 121 -26.37 -12.35 4.74
CA ASP A 121 -27.59 -12.88 4.14
C ASP A 121 -28.59 -13.09 5.27
N ARG A 122 -29.59 -12.21 5.35
CA ARG A 122 -30.67 -12.35 6.32
C ARG A 122 -31.45 -13.59 5.86
N PRO A 123 -31.65 -14.60 6.74
CA PRO A 123 -32.41 -15.79 6.39
C PRO A 123 -33.84 -15.44 5.96
#